data_AF-A0A2T1CMZ9-F1
#
_entry.id   AF-A0A2T1CMZ9-F1
#
_cell.length_a   1.000
_cell.length_b   1.000
_cell.length_c   1.000
_cell.angle_alpha   90.00
_cell.angle_beta   90.00
_cell.angle_gamma   90.00
#
_symmetry.space_group_name_H-M   'P 1'
#
loop_
_entity.id
_entity.type
_entity.pdbx_description
1 polymer ?
#
loop_
_entity_poly.entity_id
_entity_poly.type
_entity_poly.pdbx_seq_one_letter_code
_entity_poly.pdbx_strand_id
1 'polypeptide(L)'
;MLDSTTFPTHPISIVLPPILSEGNYHPFKFWFNDRLQDGLFYQNELFYRLQTLSATHRATLYQHACQLAQQDSVIVTASPTEYSMWISLRSPRLSHFVQKLETL
;
A
#
# COMPACT_ATOMS: atom_id res chain seq x y z
N MET A 1 -25.15 43.01 -14.14
CA MET A 1 -24.40 42.48 -12.98
C MET A 1 -23.89 41.11 -13.38
N LEU A 2 -22.58 40.95 -13.51
CA LEU A 2 -21.94 39.67 -13.87
C LEU A 2 -21.63 38.92 -12.57
N ASP A 3 -22.30 37.80 -12.34
CA ASP A 3 -22.02 36.92 -11.21
C ASP A 3 -20.76 36.11 -11.52
N SER A 4 -19.69 36.36 -10.76
CA SER A 4 -18.38 35.74 -10.94
C SER A 4 -17.97 35.12 -9.61
N THR A 5 -18.04 33.79 -9.49
CA THR A 5 -17.16 32.93 -8.68
C THR A 5 -17.69 31.49 -8.63
N THR A 6 -17.71 30.80 -9.77
CA THR A 6 -17.75 29.33 -9.75
C THR A 6 -16.32 28.84 -9.54
N PHE A 7 -15.92 28.62 -8.30
CA PHE A 7 -14.69 27.89 -8.01
C PHE A 7 -14.87 26.44 -8.51
N PRO A 8 -13.95 25.89 -9.34
CA PRO A 8 -14.00 24.48 -9.67
C PRO A 8 -13.65 23.69 -8.41
N THR A 9 -14.65 23.22 -7.68
CA THR A 9 -14.51 22.19 -6.65
C THR A 9 -14.22 20.87 -7.35
N HIS A 10 -12.97 20.66 -7.77
CA HIS A 10 -12.51 19.30 -8.03
C HIS A 10 -12.52 18.55 -6.69
N PRO A 11 -13.31 17.46 -6.54
CA PRO A 11 -13.22 16.65 -5.36
C PRO A 11 -11.81 16.07 -5.31
N ILE A 12 -11.03 16.46 -4.29
CA ILE A 12 -9.79 15.76 -3.97
C ILE A 12 -10.23 14.37 -3.55
N SER A 13 -10.09 13.38 -4.44
CA SER A 13 -10.37 11.98 -4.12
C SER A 13 -9.26 11.50 -3.19
N ILE A 14 -9.52 11.50 -1.89
CA ILE A 14 -8.61 10.96 -0.90
C ILE A 14 -8.71 9.43 -0.98
N VAL A 15 -7.74 8.81 -1.65
CA VAL A 15 -7.64 7.35 -1.69
C VAL A 15 -7.04 6.88 -0.37
N LEU A 16 -7.84 6.14 0.41
CA LEU A 16 -7.38 5.50 1.65
C LEU A 16 -7.12 4.01 1.39
N PRO A 17 -5.96 3.48 1.80
CA PRO A 17 -5.66 2.07 1.61
C PRO A 17 -6.56 1.23 2.53
N PRO A 18 -7.19 0.16 2.02
CA PRO A 18 -8.00 -0.71 2.84
C PRO A 18 -7.13 -1.42 3.89
N ILE A 19 -7.70 -1.59 5.08
CA ILE A 19 -7.09 -2.35 6.17
C ILE A 19 -7.75 -3.72 6.23
N LEU A 20 -6.94 -4.77 6.08
CA LEU A 20 -7.35 -6.16 6.21
C LEU A 20 -6.94 -6.68 7.59
N SER A 21 -7.92 -7.17 8.34
CA SER A 21 -7.64 -7.87 9.59
C SER A 21 -7.04 -9.25 9.31
N GLU A 22 -6.26 -9.77 10.24
CA GLU A 22 -5.75 -11.13 10.22
C GLU A 22 -6.87 -12.15 9.93
N GLY A 23 -6.60 -13.08 9.01
CA GLY A 23 -7.56 -14.11 8.59
C GLY A 23 -8.42 -13.77 7.37
N ASN A 24 -8.50 -12.50 6.95
CA ASN A 24 -9.30 -12.07 5.78
C ASN A 24 -8.47 -11.97 4.49
N TYR A 25 -7.32 -12.64 4.43
CA TYR A 25 -6.42 -12.53 3.30
C TYR A 25 -5.60 -13.81 3.11
N HIS A 26 -5.18 -14.06 1.87
CA HIS A 26 -4.44 -15.26 1.49
C HIS A 26 -3.01 -14.89 1.08
N PRO A 27 -2.04 -15.00 2.01
CA PRO A 27 -0.65 -14.80 1.66
C PRO A 27 -0.12 -15.98 0.84
N PHE A 28 0.82 -15.73 -0.05
CA PHE A 28 1.53 -16.74 -0.83
C PHE A 28 3.00 -16.35 -0.97
N LYS A 29 3.84 -17.29 -1.41
CA LYS A 29 5.25 -17.02 -1.72
C LYS A 29 5.46 -17.05 -3.21
N PHE A 30 6.33 -16.19 -3.72
CA PHE A 30 6.73 -16.18 -5.13
C PHE A 30 8.18 -15.75 -5.29
N TRP A 31 8.77 -16.10 -6.43
CA TRP A 31 10.14 -15.71 -6.76
C TRP A 31 10.16 -14.35 -7.46
N PHE A 32 10.92 -13.40 -6.92
CA PHE A 32 11.08 -12.06 -7.52
C PHE A 32 12.39 -11.42 -7.04
N ASN A 33 13.12 -10.78 -7.97
CA ASN A 33 14.47 -10.24 -7.73
C ASN A 33 15.41 -11.25 -7.04
N ASP A 34 15.49 -12.45 -7.60
CA ASP A 34 16.36 -13.54 -7.12
C ASP A 34 16.18 -13.93 -5.65
N ARG A 35 15.00 -13.64 -5.09
CA ARG A 35 14.64 -13.95 -3.70
C ARG A 35 13.20 -14.45 -3.60
N LEU A 36 12.94 -15.21 -2.54
CA LEU A 36 11.59 -15.61 -2.17
C LEU A 36 10.89 -14.46 -1.45
N GLN A 37 9.76 -14.02 -2.00
CA GLN A 37 9.02 -12.86 -1.53
C GLN A 37 7.63 -13.23 -1.02
N ASP A 38 7.07 -12.37 -0.18
CA ASP A 38 5.69 -12.47 0.30
C ASP A 38 4.73 -11.75 -0.64
N GLY A 39 3.74 -12.50 -1.10
CA GLY A 39 2.65 -12.06 -1.94
C GLY A 39 1.32 -12.11 -1.22
N LEU A 40 0.39 -11.28 -1.66
CA LEU A 40 -0.97 -11.22 -1.13
C LEU A 40 -1.98 -11.08 -2.27
N PHE A 41 -2.99 -11.94 -2.31
CA PHE A 41 -4.08 -11.83 -3.29
C PHE A 41 -5.29 -11.16 -2.64
N TYR A 42 -5.76 -10.06 -3.25
CA TYR A 42 -6.90 -9.30 -2.78
C TYR A 42 -7.62 -8.63 -3.96
N GLN A 43 -8.95 -8.73 -4.01
CA GLN A 43 -9.80 -8.14 -5.08
C GLN A 43 -9.28 -8.36 -6.52
N ASN A 44 -8.87 -9.58 -6.83
CA ASN A 44 -8.35 -9.95 -8.16
C ASN A 44 -7.04 -9.24 -8.55
N GLU A 45 -6.29 -8.78 -7.55
CA GLU A 45 -4.99 -8.15 -7.68
C GLU A 45 -3.97 -8.85 -6.77
N LEU A 46 -2.71 -8.87 -7.22
CA LEU A 46 -1.59 -9.45 -6.50
C LEU A 46 -0.74 -8.31 -5.95
N PHE A 47 -0.34 -8.43 -4.70
CA PHE A 47 0.42 -7.43 -3.98
C PHE A 47 1.75 -8.02 -3.48
N TYR A 48 2.76 -7.17 -3.41
CA TYR A 48 4.08 -7.44 -2.83
C TYR A 48 4.19 -6.78 -1.46
N ARG A 49 4.78 -7.49 -0.49
CA ARG A 49 5.02 -6.94 0.85
C ARG A 49 6.19 -5.96 0.85
N LEU A 50 5.92 -4.67 0.98
CA LEU A 50 6.96 -3.64 1.04
C LEU A 50 7.66 -3.59 2.39
N GLN A 51 6.89 -3.63 3.47
CA GLN A 51 7.43 -3.52 4.82
C GLN A 51 6.48 -4.14 5.83
N THR A 52 7.06 -4.62 6.93
CA THR A 52 6.36 -5.06 8.12
C THR A 52 6.95 -4.32 9.31
N LEU A 53 6.11 -3.68 10.12
CA LEU A 53 6.50 -2.97 11.32
C LEU A 53 5.70 -3.48 12.53
N SER A 54 6.28 -3.33 13.72
CA SER A 54 5.57 -3.64 14.96
C SER A 54 4.39 -2.71 15.20
N ALA A 55 3.42 -3.16 16.00
CA ALA A 55 2.21 -2.39 16.35
C ALA A 55 2.49 -0.97 16.89
N THR A 56 3.65 -0.74 17.52
CA THR A 56 4.09 0.58 18.00
C THR A 56 4.21 1.62 16.87
N HIS A 57 4.49 1.18 15.65
CA HIS A 57 4.69 2.04 14.48
C HIS A 57 3.49 2.08 13.53
N ARG A 58 2.32 1.58 13.96
CA ARG A 58 1.12 1.47 13.11
C ARG A 58 0.69 2.79 12.46
N ALA A 59 0.77 3.90 13.20
CA ALA A 59 0.36 5.21 12.72
C ALA A 59 1.28 5.70 11.60
N THR A 60 2.59 5.54 11.78
CA THR A 60 3.61 5.87 10.78
C THR A 60 3.46 5.00 9.53
N LEU A 61 3.24 3.68 9.70
CA LEU A 61 3.01 2.77 8.59
C LEU A 61 1.77 3.18 7.78
N TYR A 62 0.66 3.45 8.47
CA TYR A 62 -0.59 3.81 7.81
C TYR A 62 -0.50 5.17 7.12
N GLN A 63 0.16 6.15 7.73
CA GLN A 63 0.41 7.44 7.09
C GLN A 63 1.22 7.28 5.80
N HIS A 64 2.26 6.45 5.81
CA HIS A 64 3.04 6.16 4.61
C HIS A 64 2.20 5.44 3.55
N ALA A 65 1.36 4.48 3.96
CA ALA A 65 0.44 3.79 3.06
C ALA A 65 -0.54 4.77 2.40
N CYS A 66 -1.11 5.73 3.14
CA CYS A 66 -1.99 6.76 2.58
C CYS A 66 -1.31 7.66 1.55
N GLN A 67 -0.03 8.00 1.77
CA GLN A 67 0.75 8.79 0.81
C GLN A 67 0.98 7.99 -0.48
N LEU A 68 1.30 6.71 -0.36
CA LEU A 68 1.54 5.84 -1.49
C LEU A 68 0.25 5.50 -2.25
N ALA A 69 -0.87 5.37 -1.54
CA ALA A 69 -2.20 5.10 -2.11
C ALA A 69 -2.69 6.20 -3.08
N GLN A 70 -2.10 7.39 -3.04
CA GLN A 70 -2.41 8.45 -4.02
C GLN A 70 -1.89 8.13 -5.42
N GLN A 71 -0.94 7.19 -5.54
CA GLN A 71 -0.23 6.89 -6.77
C GLN A 71 -0.34 5.43 -7.18
N ASP A 72 -0.49 4.53 -6.21
CA ASP A 72 -0.49 3.09 -6.42
C ASP A 72 -1.60 2.40 -5.62
N SER A 73 -2.01 1.21 -6.06
CA SER A 73 -2.89 0.34 -5.28
C SER A 73 -2.10 -0.21 -4.08
N VAL A 74 -2.51 0.17 -2.87
CA VAL A 74 -1.84 -0.16 -1.61
C VAL A 74 -2.86 -0.72 -0.64
N ILE A 75 -2.46 -1.77 0.08
CA ILE A 75 -3.27 -2.35 1.16
C ILE A 75 -2.44 -2.49 2.43
N VAL A 76 -3.12 -2.47 3.57
CA VAL A 76 -2.49 -2.67 4.88
C VAL A 76 -3.10 -3.92 5.52
N THR A 77 -2.27 -4.84 5.98
CA THR A 77 -2.74 -5.94 6.83
C THR A 77 -2.38 -5.63 8.28
N ALA A 78 -3.33 -5.86 9.18
CA ALA A 78 -3.17 -5.66 10.61
C ALA A 78 -3.29 -7.00 11.35
N SER A 79 -2.24 -7.34 12.11
CA SER A 79 -2.28 -8.36 13.16
C SER A 79 -2.13 -7.68 14.53
N PRO A 80 -2.37 -8.40 15.65
CA PRO A 80 -2.19 -7.84 16.98
C PRO A 80 -0.76 -7.36 17.26
N THR A 81 0.24 -7.95 16.61
CA THR A 81 1.66 -7.68 16.86
C THR A 81 2.31 -6.84 15.77
N GLU A 82 1.82 -6.93 14.54
CA GLU A 82 2.50 -6.41 13.35
C GLU A 82 1.51 -5.81 12.35
N TYR A 83 2.01 -4.83 11.61
CA TYR A 83 1.30 -4.22 10.49
C TYR A 83 2.18 -4.35 9.27
N SER A 84 1.60 -4.78 8.15
CA SER A 84 2.33 -4.87 6.88
C SER A 84 1.68 -4.00 5.83
N MET A 85 2.52 -3.34 5.05
CA MET A 85 2.11 -2.54 3.89
C MET A 85 2.44 -3.32 2.63
N TRP A 86 1.48 -3.36 1.72
CA TRP A 86 1.60 -4.09 0.47
C TRP A 86 1.26 -3.16 -0.70
N ILE A 87 1.99 -3.32 -1.79
CA ILE A 87 1.78 -2.56 -3.03
C ILE A 87 1.43 -3.52 -4.15
N SER A 88 0.56 -3.12 -5.07
CA SER A 88 0.24 -3.92 -6.25
C SER A 88 1.51 -4.27 -7.04
N LEU A 89 1.60 -5.53 -7.47
CA LEU A 89 2.62 -6.00 -8.39
C LEU A 89 2.55 -5.32 -9.77
N ARG A 90 1.42 -4.68 -10.09
CA ARG A 90 1.25 -3.89 -11.31
C ARG A 90 1.73 -2.46 -11.17
N SER A 91 2.16 -2.04 -9.97
CA SER A 91 2.72 -0.71 -9.78
C SER A 91 3.97 -0.53 -10.63
N PRO A 92 4.05 0.53 -11.46
CA PRO A 92 5.26 0.84 -12.21
C PRO A 92 6.43 1.27 -11.30
N ARG A 93 6.16 1.56 -10.02
CA ARG A 93 7.13 2.02 -9.04
C ARG A 93 7.68 0.90 -8.15
N LEU A 94 7.15 -0.32 -8.28
CA LEU A 94 7.59 -1.46 -7.50
C LEU A 94 9.12 -1.66 -7.59
N SER A 95 9.69 -1.56 -8.79
CA SER A 95 11.13 -1.70 -9.02
C SER A 95 11.95 -0.72 -8.17
N HIS A 96 11.52 0.54 -8.07
CA HIS A 96 12.16 1.56 -7.25
C HIS A 96 12.10 1.24 -5.75
N PHE A 97 10.97 0.72 -5.26
CA PHE A 97 10.85 0.33 -3.86
C PHE A 97 11.71 -0.87 -3.51
N VAL A 98 11.80 -1.86 -4.41
CA VAL A 98 12.58 -3.07 -4.14
C VAL A 98 14.07 -2.74 -4.09
N GLN A 99 14.58 -1.89 -4.98
CA GLN A 99 15.97 -1.43 -4.95
C GLN A 99 16.33 -0.70 -3.64
N LYS A 100 15.43 0.14 -3.13
CA LYS A 100 15.66 0.94 -1.92
C LYS A 100 15.80 0.08 -0.66
N LEU A 101 15.17 -1.09 -0.62
CA LEU A 101 15.26 -2.03 0.50
C LEU A 101 16.54 -2.89 0.46
N GLU A 102 17.22 -2.98 -0.69
CA GLU A 102 18.48 -3.73 -0.83
C GLU A 102 19.72 -2.91 -0.41
N THR A 103 19.57 -1.60 -0.24
CA THR A 103 20.69 -0.68 0.09
C THR A 103 20.75 -0.30 1.59
N LEU A 104 19.99 -0.98 2.45
CA LEU A 104 20.01 -0.85 3.91
C LEU A 104 20.56 -2.14 4.53
#